data_AF-A0A967LDE5-F1
#
_entry.id   AF-A0A967LDE5-F1
#
_cell.length_a   1.000
_cell.length_b   1.000
_cell.length_c   1.000
_cell.angle_alpha   90.00
_cell.angle_beta   90.00
_cell.angle_gamma   90.00
#
_symmetry.space_group_name_H-M   'P 1'
#
loop_
_entity.id
_entity.type
_entity.pdbx_description
1 polymer ?
#
loop_
_entity_poly.entity_id
_entity_poly.type
_entity_poly.pdbx_seq_one_letter_code
_entity_poly.pdbx_strand_id
1 'polypeptide(L)'
;MHLRFTEEELAVLIDMVSLAAEVGALNRRPGSEGKYARFEELESTLLEKLTHLGFAALIEFDEENQRYRIASEYLTKSYVQECLDEMRNEIFWEELTLRLA
;
A
#
# COMPACT_ATOMS: atom_id res chain seq x y z
N MET A 1 8.30 -15.13 -18.80
CA MET A 1 6.85 -14.89 -18.95
C MET A 1 6.64 -13.39 -18.91
N HIS A 2 6.05 -12.77 -19.93
CA HIS A 2 5.76 -11.32 -19.93
C HIS A 2 4.27 -11.13 -19.67
N LEU A 3 3.93 -10.60 -18.50
CA LEU A 3 2.59 -10.10 -18.22
C LEU A 3 2.43 -8.76 -18.97
N ARG A 4 1.32 -8.60 -19.68
CA ARG A 4 0.94 -7.35 -20.33
C ARG A 4 -0.33 -6.86 -19.66
N PHE A 5 -0.29 -5.63 -19.17
CA PHE A 5 -1.43 -4.94 -18.57
C PHE A 5 -1.78 -3.73 -19.43
N THR A 6 -3.06 -3.38 -19.49
CA THR A 6 -3.48 -2.04 -19.90
C THR A 6 -3.15 -1.01 -18.82
N GLU A 7 -3.24 0.28 -19.13
CA GLU A 7 -3.04 1.35 -18.14
C GLU A 7 -4.05 1.25 -16.98
N GLU A 8 -5.31 0.91 -17.28
CA GLU A 8 -6.36 0.72 -16.29
C GLU A 8 -6.10 -0.49 -15.39
N GLU A 9 -5.73 -1.65 -15.98
CA GLU A 9 -5.40 -2.85 -15.21
C GLU A 9 -4.19 -2.62 -14.29
N LEU A 10 -3.23 -1.81 -14.75
CA LEU A 10 -2.05 -1.47 -13.99
C LEU A 10 -2.38 -0.53 -12.82
N ALA A 11 -3.26 0.44 -13.01
CA ALA A 11 -3.77 1.30 -11.94
C ALA A 11 -4.48 0.48 -10.85
N VAL A 12 -5.35 -0.45 -11.23
CA VAL A 12 -6.02 -1.34 -10.28
C VAL A 12 -5.02 -2.24 -9.54
N LEU A 13 -4.00 -2.76 -10.22
CA LEU A 13 -2.96 -3.56 -9.59
C LEU A 13 -2.17 -2.75 -8.55
N ILE A 14 -1.86 -1.49 -8.85
CA ILE A 14 -1.20 -0.56 -7.94
C ILE A 14 -2.03 -0.35 -6.67
N ASP A 15 -3.33 -0.06 -6.85
CA ASP A 15 -4.28 0.08 -5.74
C ASP A 15 -4.31 -1.16 -4.84
N MET A 16 -4.36 -2.35 -5.44
CA MET A 16 -4.35 -3.62 -4.69
C MET A 16 -3.04 -3.85 -3.93
N VAL A 17 -1.89 -3.53 -4.53
CA VAL A 17 -0.58 -3.70 -3.91
C VAL A 17 -0.43 -2.77 -2.71
N SER A 18 -0.84 -1.51 -2.83
CA SER A 18 -0.72 -0.57 -1.72
C SER A 18 -1.73 -0.82 -0.61
N LEU A 19 -2.94 -1.31 -0.92
CA LEU A 19 -3.85 -1.82 0.10
C LEU A 19 -3.19 -2.94 0.91
N ALA A 20 -2.55 -3.91 0.24
CA ALA A 20 -1.88 -5.02 0.91
C ALA A 20 -0.66 -4.56 1.74
N ALA A 21 0.10 -3.60 1.23
CA ALA A 21 1.25 -3.02 1.93
C ALA A 21 0.83 -2.29 3.21
N GLU A 22 -0.20 -1.44 3.14
CA GLU A 22 -0.74 -0.72 4.29
C GLU A 22 -1.28 -1.66 5.37
N VAL A 23 -2.08 -2.67 4.98
CA VAL A 23 -2.55 -3.70 5.91
C VAL A 23 -1.38 -4.45 6.54
N GLY A 24 -0.33 -4.74 5.78
CA GLY A 24 0.90 -5.35 6.28
C GLY A 24 1.64 -4.46 7.29
N ALA A 25 1.72 -3.16 7.04
CA ALA A 25 2.34 -2.19 7.92
C ALA A 25 1.61 -2.03 9.25
N LEU A 26 0.26 -2.01 9.23
CA LEU A 26 -0.58 -1.91 10.43
C LEU A 26 -0.47 -3.15 11.35
N ASN A 27 -0.07 -4.31 10.80
CA ASN A 27 -0.07 -5.59 11.52
C ASN A 27 1.33 -6.10 11.89
N ARG A 28 2.33 -5.23 11.98
CA ARG A 28 3.71 -5.61 12.32
C ARG A 28 3.83 -6.10 13.77
N ARG A 29 3.77 -7.41 13.94
CA ARG A 29 4.07 -8.05 15.24
C ARG A 29 5.59 -8.05 15.49
N PRO A 30 6.05 -7.91 16.74
CA PRO A 30 7.46 -8.05 17.07
C PRO A 30 8.04 -9.37 16.50
N GLY A 31 9.20 -9.29 15.83
CA GLY A 31 9.88 -10.45 15.24
C GLY A 31 9.32 -10.93 13.90
N SER A 32 8.45 -10.15 13.25
CA SER A 32 8.00 -10.42 11.88
C SER A 32 8.76 -9.65 10.79
N GLU A 33 9.86 -8.93 11.14
CA GLU A 33 10.69 -8.13 10.20
C GLU A 33 10.95 -8.82 8.86
N GLY A 34 11.52 -10.01 8.92
CA GLY A 34 11.88 -10.75 7.71
C GLY A 34 10.70 -11.21 6.85
N LYS A 35 9.47 -11.26 7.41
CA LYS A 35 8.27 -11.68 6.68
C LYS A 35 7.68 -10.55 5.86
N TYR A 36 7.66 -9.32 6.39
CA TYR A 36 7.15 -8.17 5.65
C TYR A 36 8.16 -7.53 4.71
N ALA A 37 9.47 -7.64 4.99
CA ALA A 37 10.51 -7.12 4.10
C ALA A 37 10.35 -7.62 2.65
N ARG A 38 9.97 -8.88 2.45
CA ARG A 38 9.75 -9.46 1.11
C ARG A 38 8.57 -8.83 0.35
N PHE A 39 7.56 -8.36 1.06
CA PHE A 39 6.42 -7.67 0.45
C PHE A 39 6.80 -6.24 0.08
N GLU A 40 7.52 -5.55 0.95
CA GLU A 40 7.98 -4.18 0.70
C GLU A 40 9.00 -4.10 -0.44
N GLU A 41 9.93 -5.07 -0.53
CA GLU A 41 10.85 -5.18 -1.65
C GLU A 41 10.12 -5.39 -2.98
N LEU A 42 9.08 -6.23 -2.99
CA LEU A 42 8.28 -6.49 -4.18
C LEU A 42 7.46 -5.27 -4.59
N GLU A 43 6.80 -4.61 -3.64
CA GLU A 43 6.09 -3.36 -3.88
C GLU A 43 7.03 -2.29 -4.46
N SER A 44 8.17 -2.04 -3.82
CA SER A 44 9.14 -1.05 -4.29
C SER A 44 9.65 -1.38 -5.69
N THR A 45 9.89 -2.67 -6.01
CA THR A 45 10.26 -3.13 -7.35
C THR A 45 9.15 -2.88 -8.38
N LEU A 46 7.88 -3.07 -8.01
CA LEU A 46 6.74 -2.82 -8.89
C LEU A 46 6.58 -1.32 -9.16
N LEU A 47 6.64 -0.50 -8.11
CA LEU A 47 6.57 0.96 -8.20
C LEU A 47 7.74 1.54 -9.00
N GLU A 48 8.95 1.04 -8.83
CA GLU A 48 10.09 1.44 -9.65
C GLU A 48 9.84 1.14 -11.13
N LYS A 49 9.32 -0.05 -11.47
CA LYS A 49 8.98 -0.39 -12.87
C LYS A 49 7.93 0.53 -13.47
N LEU A 50 7.03 1.07 -12.64
CA LEU A 50 5.98 1.99 -13.08
C LEU A 50 6.53 3.35 -13.48
N THR A 51 7.64 3.80 -12.90
CA THR A 51 8.35 5.00 -13.39
C THR A 51 8.71 4.86 -14.87
N HIS A 52 9.20 3.68 -15.27
CA HIS A 52 9.64 3.41 -16.63
C HIS A 52 8.49 3.25 -17.64
N LEU A 53 7.26 3.08 -17.15
CA LEU A 53 6.05 2.92 -17.97
C LEU A 53 5.25 4.23 -18.14
N GLY A 54 5.76 5.36 -17.65
CA GLY A 54 5.10 6.67 -17.78
C GLY A 54 4.20 7.04 -16.59
N PHE A 55 4.12 6.19 -15.56
CA PHE A 55 3.30 6.41 -14.36
C PHE A 55 4.07 7.09 -13.22
N ALA A 56 5.18 7.77 -13.52
CA ALA A 56 6.02 8.41 -12.51
C ALA A 56 5.26 9.46 -11.66
N ALA A 57 4.19 10.06 -12.19
CA ALA A 57 3.34 11.01 -11.47
C ALA A 57 2.50 10.37 -10.34
N LEU A 58 2.34 9.05 -10.33
CA LEU A 58 1.54 8.33 -9.34
C LEU A 58 2.36 7.85 -8.14
N ILE A 59 3.68 8.04 -8.17
CA ILE A 59 4.59 7.50 -7.16
C ILE A 59 5.52 8.58 -6.64
N GLU A 60 5.93 8.45 -5.39
CA GLU A 60 6.90 9.31 -4.74
C GLU A 60 7.99 8.45 -4.08
N PHE A 61 9.20 9.00 -4.00
CA PHE A 61 10.29 8.34 -3.30
C PHE A 61 10.28 8.80 -1.84
N ASP A 62 10.17 7.85 -0.92
CA ASP A 62 10.25 8.07 0.51
C ASP A 62 11.72 8.06 0.93
N GLU A 63 12.29 9.24 1.18
CA GLU A 63 13.69 9.39 1.60
C GLU A 63 13.96 8.80 2.98
N GLU A 64 12.97 8.76 3.88
CA GLU A 64 13.14 8.25 5.25
C GLU A 64 13.30 6.73 5.24
N ASN A 65 12.48 6.06 4.43
CA ASN A 65 12.46 4.61 4.33
C ASN A 65 13.26 4.07 3.12
N GLN A 66 13.88 4.96 2.33
CA GLN A 66 14.66 4.64 1.12
C GLN A 66 13.90 3.71 0.15
N ARG A 67 12.62 4.00 -0.09
CA ARG A 67 11.74 3.15 -0.91
C ARG A 67 10.75 3.95 -1.74
N TYR A 68 10.29 3.37 -2.85
CA TYR A 68 9.17 3.95 -3.59
C TYR A 68 7.86 3.68 -2.85
N ARG A 69 6.97 4.66 -2.85
CA ARG A 69 5.59 4.55 -2.37
C ARG A 69 4.65 5.26 -3.35
N ILE A 70 3.35 4.99 -3.25
CA ILE A 70 2.36 5.75 -4.01
C ILE A 70 2.34 7.19 -3.51
N ALA A 71 2.18 8.14 -4.44
CA ALA A 71 2.04 9.55 -4.11
C ALA A 71 0.85 9.78 -3.18
N SER A 72 1.07 10.53 -2.10
CA SER A 72 0.02 10.82 -1.10
C SER A 72 -1.20 11.52 -1.73
N GLU A 73 -0.98 12.33 -2.77
CA GLU A 73 -2.06 13.00 -3.52
C GLU A 73 -2.94 12.03 -4.31
N TYR A 74 -2.39 10.89 -4.75
CA TYR A 74 -3.16 9.85 -5.42
C TYR A 74 -3.97 9.04 -4.40
N LEU A 75 -3.33 8.60 -3.31
CA LEU A 75 -3.99 7.82 -2.26
C LEU A 75 -5.17 8.56 -1.63
N THR A 76 -5.01 9.84 -1.31
CA THR A 76 -6.09 10.63 -0.66
C THR A 76 -7.38 10.75 -1.48
N LYS A 77 -7.35 10.45 -2.79
CA LYS A 77 -8.52 10.48 -3.68
C LYS A 77 -8.91 9.07 -4.16
N SER A 78 -8.19 8.03 -3.75
CA SER A 78 -8.41 6.68 -4.22
C SER A 78 -9.43 5.96 -3.33
N TYR A 79 -10.17 5.04 -3.94
CA TYR A 79 -11.08 4.15 -3.22
C TYR A 79 -10.35 3.29 -2.18
N VAL A 80 -9.05 3.02 -2.37
CA VAL A 80 -8.21 2.29 -1.41
C VAL A 80 -8.15 3.02 -0.07
N GLN A 81 -7.99 4.34 -0.08
CA GLN A 81 -7.95 5.13 1.15
C GLN A 81 -9.31 5.09 1.89
N GLU A 82 -10.42 5.15 1.14
CA GLU A 82 -11.76 4.98 1.73
C GLU A 82 -11.89 3.62 2.42
N CYS A 83 -11.49 2.53 1.77
CA CYS A 83 -11.50 1.19 2.37
C CYS A 83 -10.62 1.09 3.62
N LEU A 84 -9.43 1.69 3.61
CA LEU A 84 -8.52 1.68 4.75
C LEU A 84 -9.09 2.47 5.94
N ASP A 85 -9.72 3.61 5.68
CA ASP A 85 -10.33 4.43 6.72
C ASP A 85 -11.58 3.77 7.30
N GLU A 86 -12.41 3.13 6.48
CA GLU A 86 -13.53 2.30 6.95
C GLU A 86 -13.04 1.16 7.86
N MET A 87 -12.06 0.38 7.40
CA MET A 87 -11.48 -0.73 8.19
C MET A 87 -10.91 -0.23 9.53
N ARG A 88 -10.15 0.87 9.53
CA ARG A 88 -9.57 1.44 10.76
C ARG A 88 -10.66 1.91 11.72
N ASN A 89 -11.72 2.53 11.20
CA ASN A 89 -12.84 3.01 12.01
C ASN A 89 -13.58 1.84 12.67
N GLU A 90 -13.87 0.77 11.91
CA GLU A 90 -14.52 -0.44 12.46
C GLU A 90 -13.67 -1.09 13.56
N ILE A 91 -12.39 -1.33 13.31
CA ILE A 91 -11.46 -1.90 14.30
C ILE A 91 -11.40 -1.03 15.55
N PHE A 92 -11.31 0.29 15.40
CA PHE A 92 -11.28 1.22 16.53
C PHE A 92 -12.51 1.11 17.41
N TRP A 93 -13.72 1.07 16.82
CA TRP A 93 -14.95 0.95 17.60
C TRP A 93 -15.06 -0.40 18.29
N GLU A 94 -14.71 -1.50 17.62
CA GLU A 94 -14.70 -2.83 18.23
C GLU A 94 -13.76 -2.88 19.45
N GLU A 95 -12.51 -2.42 19.29
CA GLU A 95 -11.54 -2.37 20.38
C GLU A 95 -11.99 -1.46 21.53
N LEU A 96 -12.60 -0.31 21.23
CA LEU A 96 -13.10 0.62 22.25
C LEU A 96 -14.19 -0.03 23.10
N THR A 97 -15.14 -0.76 22.48
CA THR A 97 -16.19 -1.46 23.22
C THR A 97 -15.64 -2.56 24.14
N LEU A 98 -14.64 -3.31 23.68
CA LEU A 98 -13.98 -4.35 24.48
C LEU A 98 -13.22 -3.79 25.69
N ARG A 99 -12.64 -2.59 25.57
CA ARG A 99 -11.89 -1.95 26.66
C ARG A 99 -12.79 -1.25 27.69
N LEU A 100 -14.03 -0.92 27.32
CA LEU A 100 -15.02 -0.27 28.19
C LEU A 100 -15.95 -1.28 28.90
N ALA A 101 -15.93 -2.55 28.50
CA ALA A 101 -16.68 -3.65 29.13
C ALA A 101 -15.89 -4.31 30.28
#